data_AF-A0A496RYR8-F1
#
_entry.id   AF-A0A496RYR8-F1
#
_cell.length_a   1.000
_cell.length_b   1.000
_cell.length_c   1.000
_cell.angle_alpha   90.00
_cell.angle_beta   90.00
_cell.angle_gamma   90.00
#
_symmetry.space_group_name_H-M   'P 1'
#
loop_
_entity.id
_entity.type
_entity.pdbx_description
1 polymer ?
#
loop_
_entity_poly.entity_id
_entity_poly.type
_entity_poly.pdbx_seq_one_letter_code
_entity_poly.pdbx_strand_id
1 'polypeptide(L)' 'MSKTRFFIITLFIVCFAATGCVEDKTGRSDAQKKEYLVRNIIDGDTIELADGKRVRYLGINTPETM' A
#
# COMPACT_ATOMS: atom_id res chain seq x y z
N MET A 1 35.90 -36.28 13.85
CA MET A 1 34.91 -35.23 13.50
C MET A 1 35.50 -33.88 13.89
N SER A 2 35.99 -33.10 12.93
CA SER A 2 36.76 -31.88 13.20
C SER A 2 35.85 -30.77 13.70
N LYS A 3 36.29 -30.06 14.75
CA LYS A 3 35.61 -28.91 15.39
C LYS A 3 35.10 -27.87 14.37
N THR A 4 35.76 -27.79 13.22
CA THR A 4 35.37 -26.98 12.06
C THR A 4 33.98 -27.29 11.52
N ARG A 5 33.57 -28.58 11.47
CA ARG A 5 32.23 -28.97 11.00
C ARG A 5 31.15 -28.60 12.01
N PHE A 6 31.47 -28.74 13.29
CA PHE A 6 30.55 -28.33 14.36
C PHE A 6 30.35 -26.82 14.34
N PHE A 7 31.44 -26.05 14.17
CA PHE A 7 31.39 -24.58 14.09
C PHE A 7 30.55 -24.07 12.92
N ILE A 8 30.68 -24.70 11.74
CA ILE A 8 29.88 -24.34 10.56
C ILE A 8 28.40 -24.62 10.80
N ILE A 9 28.06 -25.77 11.39
CA ILE A 9 26.66 -26.14 11.70
C ILE A 9 26.07 -25.16 12.72
N THR A 10 26.82 -24.82 13.78
CA THR A 10 26.36 -23.84 14.78
C THR A 10 26.17 -22.46 14.16
N LEU A 11 27.07 -22.02 13.28
CA LEU A 11 26.95 -20.75 12.58
C LEU A 11 25.72 -20.69 11.68
N PHE A 12 25.44 -21.76 10.93
CA PHE A 12 24.24 -21.86 10.09
C PHE A 12 22.94 -21.80 10.90
N ILE A 13 22.88 -22.48 12.05
CA ILE A 13 21.69 -22.48 12.93
C ILE A 13 21.44 -21.08 13.51
N VAL A 14 22.51 -20.40 13.94
CA VAL A 14 22.41 -19.02 14.47
C VAL A 14 21.94 -18.05 13.38
N CYS A 15 22.47 -18.16 12.16
CA CYS A 15 22.02 -17.33 11.03
C CYS A 15 20.53 -17.56 10.70
N PHE A 16 20.09 -18.83 10.66
CA PHE A 16 18.70 -19.18 10.36
C PHE A 16 17.73 -18.66 11.43
N ALA A 17 18.11 -18.78 12.70
CA ALA A 17 17.33 -18.26 13.83
C ALA A 17 17.28 -16.73 13.86
N ALA A 18 18.35 -16.04 13.45
CA ALA A 18 18.41 -14.59 13.39
C ALA A 18 17.58 -13.98 12.24
N THR A 19 17.36 -14.71 11.14
CA THR A 19 16.50 -14.26 10.02
C THR A 19 15.00 -14.37 10.27
N GLY A 20 14.57 -15.00 11.38
CA GLY A 20 13.15 -15.26 11.67
C GLY A 20 12.33 -14.03 12.12
N CYS A 21 12.96 -12.88 12.36
CA CYS A 21 12.30 -11.66 12.81
C CYS A 21 12.38 -10.55 11.75
N VAL A 22 11.80 -10.77 10.57
CA VAL A 22 11.49 -9.67 9.65
C VAL A 22 10.02 -9.31 9.85
N GLU A 23 9.79 -8.26 10.63
CA GLU A 23 8.47 -7.70 10.85
C GLU A 23 8.07 -6.89 9.59
N ASP A 24 7.23 -7.45 8.73
CA ASP A 24 6.72 -6.76 7.54
C ASP A 24 5.71 -5.68 7.96
N LYS A 25 6.22 -4.48 8.21
CA LYS A 25 5.39 -3.30 8.49
C LYS A 25 4.74 -2.69 7.25
N THR A 26 4.76 -3.36 6.10
CA THR A 26 4.10 -2.84 4.88
C THR A 26 2.68 -3.37 4.69
N GLY A 27 2.19 -4.23 5.61
CA GLY A 27 0.89 -4.91 5.56
C GLY A 27 -0.34 -4.08 5.96
N ARG A 28 -0.41 -2.79 5.64
CA ARG A 28 -1.64 -2.04 5.35
C ARG A 28 -1.17 -0.70 4.83
N SER A 29 -1.36 -0.47 3.54
CA SER A 29 -1.20 0.85 2.95
C SER A 29 -1.96 1.85 3.82
N ASP A 30 -1.21 2.73 4.47
CA ASP A 30 -1.62 4.12 4.46
C ASP A 30 -1.93 4.42 3.01
N ALA A 31 -3.20 4.33 2.63
CA ALA A 31 -3.65 4.85 1.35
C ALA A 31 -3.20 6.30 1.41
N GLN A 32 -2.09 6.59 0.73
CA GLN A 32 -1.44 7.88 0.78
C GLN A 32 -2.55 8.89 0.59
N LYS A 33 -2.88 9.64 1.65
CA LYS A 33 -3.97 10.61 1.61
C LYS A 33 -3.55 11.67 0.61
N LYS A 34 -3.97 11.46 -0.62
CA LYS A 34 -3.63 12.32 -1.74
C LYS A 34 -4.77 13.30 -1.86
N GLU A 35 -4.44 14.55 -1.58
CA GLU A 35 -5.35 15.66 -1.76
C GLU A 35 -5.40 16.06 -3.23
N TYR A 36 -6.58 16.47 -3.68
CA TYR A 36 -6.82 16.95 -5.03
C TYR A 36 -7.61 18.24 -4.96
N LEU A 37 -7.28 19.20 -5.81
CA LEU A 37 -8.03 20.44 -5.94
C LEU A 37 -9.21 20.22 -6.89
N VAL A 38 -10.42 20.48 -6.42
CA VAL A 38 -11.63 20.46 -7.23
C VAL A 38 -11.73 21.77 -8.01
N ARG A 39 -11.96 21.66 -9.31
CA ARG A 39 -12.18 22.81 -10.20
C ARG A 39 -13.67 23.10 -10.41
N ASN A 40 -14.46 22.05 -10.64
CA ASN A 40 -15.89 22.18 -10.91
C ASN A 40 -16.67 20.95 -10.42
N ILE A 41 -17.94 21.16 -10.06
CA ILE A 41 -18.90 20.08 -9.73
C ILE A 41 -19.77 19.85 -10.97
N ILE A 42 -19.77 18.63 -11.51
CA ILE A 42 -20.51 18.30 -12.73
C ILE A 42 -21.89 17.74 -12.36
N ASP A 43 -21.93 16.75 -11.47
CA ASP A 43 -23.14 16.18 -10.88
C ASP A 43 -22.86 15.72 -9.44
N GLY A 44 -23.85 15.18 -8.75
CA GLY A 44 -23.73 14.71 -7.37
C GLY A 44 -22.71 13.59 -7.13
N ASP A 45 -22.33 12.84 -8.17
CA ASP A 45 -21.31 11.78 -8.10
C ASP A 45 -20.04 12.06 -8.93
N THR A 46 -20.02 13.18 -9.68
CA THR A 46 -19.00 13.47 -10.69
C THR A 46 -18.44 14.88 -10.55
N ILE A 47 -17.11 14.99 -10.47
CA ILE A 47 -16.38 16.26 -10.36
C ILE A 47 -15.27 16.38 -11.41
N GLU A 48 -14.84 17.62 -11.69
CA GLU A 48 -13.63 17.93 -12.45
C GLU A 48 -12.54 18.45 -11.50
N LEU A 49 -11.33 17.90 -11.63
CA LEU A 49 -10.15 18.31 -10.87
C LEU A 49 -9.40 19.46 -11.57
N ALA A 50 -8.53 20.14 -10.83
CA ALA A 50 -7.71 21.25 -11.37
C ALA A 50 -6.76 20.83 -12.50
N ASP A 51 -6.39 19.56 -12.59
CA ASP A 51 -5.60 19.00 -13.70
C ASP A 51 -6.44 18.61 -14.93
N GLY A 52 -7.75 18.91 -14.92
CA GLY A 52 -8.69 18.65 -16.01
C GLY A 52 -9.26 17.22 -16.04
N LYS A 53 -8.88 16.36 -15.09
CA LYS A 53 -9.47 15.01 -15.00
C LYS A 53 -10.89 15.06 -14.45
N ARG A 54 -11.77 14.23 -15.01
CA ARG A 54 -13.09 13.94 -14.46
C ARG A 54 -13.04 12.69 -13.59
N VAL A 55 -13.63 12.77 -12.41
CA VAL A 55 -13.69 11.68 -11.43
C VAL A 55 -15.14 11.41 -11.09
N ARG A 56 -15.56 10.13 -11.22
CA ARG A 56 -16.84 9.64 -10.72
C ARG A 56 -16.63 8.78 -9.48
N TYR A 57 -17.44 8.99 -8.45
CA TYR A 57 -17.35 8.23 -7.21
C TYR A 57 -17.82 6.79 -7.40
N LEU A 58 -17.08 5.85 -6.82
CA LEU A 58 -17.42 4.43 -6.89
C LEU A 58 -18.51 4.11 -5.87
N GLY A 59 -19.55 3.39 -6.30
CA GLY A 59 -20.66 2.97 -5.44
C GLY A 59 -21.68 4.07 -5.13
N ILE A 60 -21.56 5.23 -5.78
CA ILE A 60 -22.56 6.32 -5.73
C ILE A 60 -23.12 6.47 -7.14
N ASN A 61 -24.44 6.63 -7.22
CA ASN A 61 -25.15 6.92 -8.46
C ASN A 61 -26.23 7.95 -8.13
N THR A 62 -26.14 9.14 -8.71
CA THR A 62 -27.07 10.25 -8.43
C THR A 62 -28.13 10.37 -9.52
N PRO A 63 -29.31 10.95 -9.21
CA PRO A 63 -30.27 11.30 -10.25
C PRO A 63 -29.65 12.31 -11.21
N GLU A 64 -29.64 11.98 -12.50
CA GLU A 64 -29.03 12.81 -13.53
C GLU A 64 -29.94 13.99 -13.90
N THR A 65 -29.33 15.15 -14.17
CA THR A 65 -30.08 16.30 -14.68
C THR A 65 -30.34 16.11 -16.18
N MET A 66 -31.57 16.36 -16.63
CA MET A 66 -32.03 16.21 -18.02
C MET A 66 -31.69 17.43 -18.89
#